data_AF-A0A354K3W6-F1
#
_entry.id   AF-A0A354K3W6-F1
#
_cell.length_a   1.000
_cell.length_b   1.000
_cell.length_c   1.000
_cell.angle_alpha   90.00
_cell.angle_beta   90.00
_cell.angle_gamma   90.00
#
_symmetry.space_group_name_H-M   'P 1'
#
loop_
_entity.id
_entity.type
_entity.pdbx_description
1 polymer ?
#
loop_
_entity_poly.entity_id
_entity_poly.type
_entity_poly.pdbx_seq_one_letter_code
_entity_poly.pdbx_strand_id
1 'polypeptide(L)' 'MKGEITQKGRDALERFKMESASEVGVPLNQNGYNGDLTSRQAGSIGGQMVKKMIDAYKQQ' A
#
# COMPACT_ATOMS: atom_id res chain seq x y z
N MET A 1 -9.51 9.18 -20.82
CA MET A 1 -9.85 8.20 -19.76
C MET A 1 -9.93 8.94 -18.43
N LYS A 2 -11.13 9.09 -17.84
CA LYS A 2 -11.19 9.30 -16.40
C LYS A 2 -10.87 7.94 -15.78
N GLY A 3 -9.71 7.83 -15.13
CA GLY A 3 -9.25 6.59 -14.49
C GLY A 3 -10.10 6.30 -13.25
N GLU A 4 -11.34 5.89 -13.42
CA GLU A 4 -12.19 5.46 -12.32
C GLU A 4 -11.76 4.07 -11.85
N ILE A 5 -11.09 4.02 -10.71
CA ILE A 5 -10.81 2.77 -10.00
C ILE A 5 -12.15 2.24 -9.47
N THR A 6 -12.52 1.03 -9.90
CA THR A 6 -13.72 0.32 -9.41
C THR A 6 -13.64 0.10 -7.90
N GLN A 7 -14.79 -0.12 -7.24
CA GLN A 7 -14.81 -0.42 -5.80
C GLN A 7 -13.92 -1.62 -5.46
N LYS A 8 -14.04 -2.70 -6.25
CA LYS A 8 -13.19 -3.89 -6.11
C LYS A 8 -11.69 -3.56 -6.24
N GLY A 9 -11.33 -2.66 -7.17
CA GLY A 9 -9.95 -2.19 -7.32
C GLY A 9 -9.45 -1.44 -6.09
N ARG A 10 -10.29 -0.59 -5.48
CA ARG A 10 -9.95 0.12 -4.23
C ARG A 10 -9.74 -0.86 -3.08
N ASP A 11 -10.63 -1.84 -2.93
CA ASP A 11 -10.53 -2.83 -1.86
C ASP A 11 -9.29 -3.73 -2.01
N ALA A 12 -8.88 -4.02 -3.26
CA ALA A 12 -7.66 -4.76 -3.53
C ALA A 12 -6.40 -3.94 -3.17
N LEU A 13 -6.37 -2.67 -3.57
CA LEU A 13 -5.28 -1.75 -3.23
C LEU A 13 -5.17 -1.52 -1.72
N GLU A 14 -6.29 -1.45 -1.01
CA GLU A 14 -6.30 -1.29 0.44
C GLU A 14 -5.68 -2.50 1.15
N ARG A 15 -6.09 -3.72 0.76
CA ARG A 15 -5.48 -4.95 1.28
C ARG A 15 -3.98 -5.00 1.01
N PHE A 16 -3.58 -4.66 -0.21
CA PHE A 16 -2.18 -4.63 -0.61
C PHE A 16 -1.35 -3.64 0.23
N LYS A 17 -1.88 -2.44 0.49
CA LYS A 17 -1.27 -1.45 1.38
C LYS A 17 -1.10 -2.01 2.80
N MET A 18 -2.14 -2.63 3.36
CA MET A 18 -2.10 -3.20 4.73
C MET A 18 -1.09 -4.33 4.86
N GLU A 19 -0.99 -5.20 3.85
CA GLU A 19 0.01 -6.26 3.79
C GLU A 19 1.42 -5.68 3.71
N SER A 20 1.67 -4.73 2.79
CA SER A 20 2.98 -4.06 2.67
C SER A 20 3.39 -3.34 3.95
N ALA A 21 2.46 -2.70 4.66
CA ALA A 21 2.73 -2.07 5.94
C ALA A 21 3.15 -3.08 7.03
N SER A 22 2.47 -4.22 7.07
CA SER A 22 2.79 -5.30 8.00
C SER A 22 4.19 -5.87 7.75
N GLU A 23 4.58 -6.05 6.49
CA GLU A 23 5.91 -6.55 6.09
C GLU A 23 7.05 -5.59 6.49
N VAL A 24 6.81 -4.28 6.45
CA VAL A 24 7.80 -3.28 6.87
C VAL A 24 7.69 -2.88 8.34
N GLY A 25 6.82 -3.53 9.11
CA GLY A 25 6.66 -3.28 10.54
C GLY A 25 6.08 -1.90 10.88
N VAL A 26 5.34 -1.27 9.96
CA VAL A 26 4.69 0.02 10.21
C VAL A 26 3.23 -0.22 10.58
N PRO A 27 2.78 0.17 11.79
CA PRO A 27 1.39 0.02 12.18
C PRO A 27 0.52 1.00 11.39
N LEU A 28 -0.54 0.51 10.78
CA LEU A 28 -1.59 1.32 10.15
C LEU A 28 -2.90 1.15 10.88
N ASN A 29 -3.54 2.28 11.17
CA ASN A 29 -4.91 2.32 11.63
C ASN A 29 -5.84 2.01 10.45
N GLN A 30 -6.51 0.85 10.49
CA GLN A 30 -7.45 0.40 9.46
C GLN A 30 -8.66 1.34 9.31
N ASN A 31 -9.14 1.89 10.43
CA ASN A 31 -10.34 2.70 10.49
C ASN A 31 -10.06 4.10 11.05
N GLY A 32 -8.81 4.56 10.98
CA GLY A 32 -8.37 5.73 11.72
C GLY A 32 -7.37 6.62 10.99
N TYR A 33 -6.95 7.67 11.69
CA TYR A 33 -5.96 8.61 11.22
C TYR A 33 -4.54 8.01 11.30
N ASN A 34 -3.70 8.29 10.30
CA ASN A 34 -2.31 7.84 10.23
C ASN A 34 -1.33 9.02 10.05
N GLY A 35 -1.74 10.25 10.41
CA GLY A 35 -0.91 11.43 10.18
C GLY A 35 0.17 11.68 11.22
N ASP A 36 0.22 10.86 12.27
CA ASP A 36 1.33 10.74 13.21
C ASP A 36 2.50 9.92 12.64
N LEU A 37 2.30 9.21 11.53
CA LEU A 37 3.38 8.52 10.83
C LEU A 37 4.41 9.52 10.30
N THR A 38 5.67 9.24 10.57
CA THR A 38 6.76 9.98 9.92
C THR A 38 6.74 9.73 8.41
N SER A 39 7.23 10.70 7.63
CA SER A 39 7.35 10.54 6.18
C SER A 39 8.19 9.32 5.78
N ARG A 40 9.15 8.92 6.63
CA ARG A 40 9.95 7.70 6.44
C ARG A 40 9.10 6.43 6.56
N GLN A 41 8.19 6.36 7.54
CA GLN A 41 7.29 5.22 7.71
C GLN A 41 6.24 5.14 6.60
N ALA A 42 5.62 6.26 6.24
CA ALA A 42 4.69 6.28 5.10
C ALA A 42 5.41 5.91 3.78
N GLY A 43 6.63 6.42 3.59
CA GLY A 43 7.46 6.13 2.43
C GLY A 43 7.89 4.67 2.34
N SER A 44 8.21 4.01 3.46
CA SER A 44 8.59 2.58 3.45
C SER A 44 7.43 1.68 3.02
N ILE A 45 6.19 2.00 3.44
CA ILE A 45 4.99 1.29 2.98
C ILE A 45 4.84 1.41 1.46
N GLY A 46 4.85 2.64 0.93
CA GLY A 46 4.71 2.87 -0.51
C GLY A 46 5.85 2.25 -1.34
N GLY A 47 7.08 2.31 -0.83
CA GLY A 47 8.24 1.66 -1.46
C GLY A 47 8.09 0.14 -1.54
N GLN A 48 7.60 -0.50 -0.47
CA GLN A 48 7.35 -1.94 -0.44
C GLN A 48 6.24 -2.34 -1.43
N MET A 49 5.17 -1.55 -1.53
CA MET A 49 4.11 -1.76 -2.52
C MET A 49 4.68 -1.75 -3.95
N VAL A 50 5.49 -0.73 -4.30
CA VAL A 50 6.12 -0.63 -5.63
C VAL A 50 7.09 -1.78 -5.89
N LYS A 51 7.90 -2.17 -4.88
CA LYS A 51 8.81 -3.31 -5.00
C LYS A 51 8.06 -4.59 -5.36
N LYS A 52 6.98 -4.92 -4.65
CA LYS A 52 6.15 -6.10 -4.95
C LYS A 52 5.52 -6.03 -6.33
N MET A 53 5.07 -4.85 -6.77
CA MET A 53 4.53 -4.67 -8.14
C MET A 53 5.59 -4.96 -9.21
N ILE A 54 6.82 -4.49 -9.01
CA ILE A 54 7.94 -4.75 -9.93
C ILE A 54 8.32 -6.24 -9.91
N ASP A 55 8.38 -6.86 -8.74
CA ASP A 55 8.73 -8.28 -8.62
C ASP A 55 7.67 -9.17 -9.28
N ALA A 56 6.38 -8.86 -9.10
CA ALA A 56 5.28 -9.54 -9.80
C ALA A 56 5.32 -9.35 -11.31
N TYR A 57 5.79 -8.19 -11.80
CA TYR A 57 5.97 -7.94 -13.23
C TYR A 57 7.15 -8.74 -13.80
N LYS A 58 8.25 -8.88 -13.05
CA LYS A 58 9.43 -9.66 -13.46
C LYS A 58 9.19 -11.18 -13.53
N GLN A 59 8.18 -11.68 -12.82
CA GLN A 59 7.82 -13.11 -12.78
C GLN A 59 6.81 -13.51 -13.87
N GLN A 60 6.38 -12.57 -14.71
CA GLN A 60 5.60 -12.83 -15.93
C GLN A 60 6.53 -13.19 -17.08
#